data_AF-A0AAQ0J7J4-F1
#
_entry.id   AF-A0AAQ0J7J4-F1
#
_cell.length_a   1.000
_cell.length_b   1.000
_cell.length_c   1.000
_cell.angle_alpha   90.00
_cell.angle_beta   90.00
_cell.angle_gamma   90.00
#
_symmetry.space_group_name_H-M   'P 1'
#
loop_
_entity.id
_entity.type
_entity.pdbx_description
1 polymer ?
#
loop_
_entity_poly.entity_id
_entity_poly.type
_entity_poly.pdbx_seq_one_letter_code
_entity_poly.pdbx_strand_id
1 'polypeptide(L)'
;MQEVFVPDASPLDHIIQRLLGLQEELDGSHSMEAILAIYEEMFSLIRQGEMHLNRIDQQSFQLQLNPDGSIIKDSSGQPIKHPFITREPV
;
A
#
# COMPACT_ATOMS: atom_id res chain seq x y z
N MET A 1 7.52 -14.59 28.88
CA MET A 1 8.06 -13.62 27.91
C MET A 1 7.12 -13.62 26.72
N GLN A 2 6.40 -12.53 26.49
CA GLN A 2 5.62 -12.35 25.26
C GLN A 2 6.60 -11.91 24.18
N GLU A 3 6.70 -12.67 23.09
CA GLU A 3 7.44 -12.25 21.90
C GLU A 3 6.73 -11.03 21.32
N VAL A 4 7.44 -9.90 21.34
CA VAL A 4 6.99 -8.69 20.66
C VAL A 4 7.04 -9.00 19.17
N PHE A 5 5.87 -9.18 18.56
CA PHE A 5 5.72 -9.22 17.12
C PHE A 5 6.11 -7.83 16.60
N VAL A 6 7.38 -7.66 16.23
CA VAL A 6 7.82 -6.52 15.44
C VAL A 6 7.31 -6.81 14.03
N PRO A 7 6.33 -6.06 13.52
CA PRO A 7 5.93 -6.22 12.13
C PRO A 7 7.17 -5.93 11.29
N ASP A 8 7.54 -6.85 10.39
CA ASP A 8 8.51 -6.54 9.34
C ASP A 8 8.11 -5.21 8.70
N ALA A 9 9.10 -4.32 8.51
CA ALA A 9 8.86 -3.03 7.89
C ALA A 9 8.06 -3.24 6.61
N SER A 10 7.02 -2.44 6.43
CA SER A 10 6.14 -2.63 5.28
C SER A 10 6.97 -2.49 4.00
N PRO A 11 6.62 -3.19 2.91
CA PRO A 11 7.31 -3.02 1.63
C PRO A 11 7.40 -1.55 1.19
N LEU A 12 6.45 -0.71 1.61
CA LEU A 12 6.47 0.74 1.40
C LEU A 12 7.57 1.45 2.20
N ASP A 13 7.85 1.05 3.44
CA ASP A 13 8.90 1.65 4.26
C ASP A 13 10.27 1.46 3.61
N HIS A 14 10.54 0.28 3.05
CA HIS A 14 11.78 0.03 2.30
C HIS A 14 11.90 0.91 1.05
N ILE A 15 10.79 1.10 0.32
CA ILE A 15 10.75 1.96 -0.85
C ILE A 15 11.01 3.43 -0.46
N ILE A 16 10.36 3.91 0.60
CA ILE A 16 10.53 5.29 1.10
C ILE A 16 11.97 5.54 1.53
N GLN A 17 12.57 4.61 2.30
CA GLN A 17 13.96 4.74 2.73
C GLN A 17 14.94 4.78 1.56
N ARG A 18 14.72 3.95 0.52
CA ARG A 18 15.58 4.00 -0.68
C ARG A 18 15.40 5.31 -1.46
N LEU A 19 14.17 5.80 -1.60
CA LEU A 19 13.90 7.09 -2.27
C LEU A 19 14.60 8.26 -1.58
N LEU A 20 14.62 8.29 -0.24
CA LEU A 20 15.35 9.31 0.52
C LEU A 20 16.86 9.24 0.27
N GLY A 21 17.44 8.03 0.29
CA GLY A 21 18.87 7.86 -0.02
C GLY A 21 19.22 8.29 -1.44
N LEU A 22 18.38 7.99 -2.43
CA LEU A 22 18.58 8.43 -3.82
C LEU A 22 18.51 9.94 -3.98
N GLN A 23 17.70 10.65 -3.17
CA GLN A 23 17.69 12.12 -3.16
C GLN A 23 19.02 12.69 -2.67
N GLU A 24 19.59 12.11 -1.61
CA GLU A 24 20.93 12.52 -1.12
C GLU A 24 22.03 12.21 -2.14
N GLU A 25 21.97 11.05 -2.81
CA GLU A 25 22.89 10.69 -3.90
C GLU A 25 22.79 11.67 -5.08
N LEU A 26 21.56 12.12 -5.41
CA LEU A 26 21.32 13.08 -6.49
C LEU A 26 21.94 14.45 -6.19
N ASP A 27 21.79 14.93 -4.95
CA ASP A 27 22.34 16.22 -4.51
C ASP A 27 23.87 16.25 -4.60
N GLY A 28 24.52 15.09 -4.42
CA GLY A 28 25.97 14.93 -4.56
C GLY A 28 26.45 14.60 -5.99
N SER A 29 25.53 14.42 -6.95
CA SER A 29 25.88 13.93 -8.28
C SER A 29 26.25 15.06 -9.25
N HIS A 30 27.30 14.84 -10.04
CA HIS A 30 27.83 15.84 -10.98
C HIS A 30 27.99 15.32 -12.41
N SER A 31 27.72 14.03 -12.64
CA SER A 31 27.69 13.42 -13.97
C SER A 31 26.25 13.33 -14.45
N MET A 32 26.02 13.70 -15.71
CA MET A 32 24.71 13.55 -16.35
C MET A 32 24.28 12.08 -16.38
N GLU A 33 25.19 11.13 -16.65
CA GLU A 33 24.87 9.71 -16.64
C GLU A 33 24.41 9.25 -15.25
N ALA A 34 25.10 9.68 -14.19
CA ALA A 34 24.73 9.35 -12.82
C ALA A 34 23.39 9.95 -12.42
N ILE A 35 23.13 11.22 -12.79
CA ILE A 35 21.85 11.89 -12.55
C ILE A 35 20.69 11.13 -13.22
N LEU A 36 20.86 10.73 -14.49
CA LEU A 36 19.84 9.99 -15.22
C LEU A 36 19.55 8.62 -14.61
N ALA A 37 20.59 7.88 -14.20
CA ALA A 37 20.45 6.59 -13.56
C ALA A 37 19.69 6.69 -12.22
N ILE A 38 19.99 7.71 -11.41
CA ILE A 38 19.28 7.97 -10.15
C ILE A 38 17.80 8.25 -10.40
N TYR A 39 17.48 9.13 -11.35
CA TYR A 39 16.08 9.41 -11.69
C TYR A 39 15.34 8.16 -12.18
N GLU A 40 15.96 7.34 -13.03
CA GLU A 40 15.37 6.09 -13.51
C GLU A 40 15.01 5.14 -12.35
N GLU A 41 15.92 5.00 -11.37
CA GLU A 41 15.67 4.20 -10.17
C GLU A 41 14.54 4.79 -9.32
N MET A 42 14.54 6.10 -9.09
CA MET A 42 13.48 6.78 -8.35
C MET A 42 12.10 6.57 -8.99
N PHE A 43 11.99 6.72 -10.32
CA PHE A 43 10.72 6.49 -11.02
C PHE A 43 10.25 5.04 -10.93
N SER A 44 11.17 4.07 -11.01
CA SER A 44 10.85 2.66 -10.84
C SER A 44 10.28 2.37 -9.44
N LEU A 45 10.92 2.92 -8.40
CA LEU A 45 10.51 2.77 -7.00
C LEU A 45 9.15 3.43 -6.72
N ILE A 46 8.89 4.62 -7.27
CA ILE A 46 7.59 5.29 -7.17
C ILE A 46 6.49 4.42 -7.77
N ARG A 47 6.69 3.90 -8.98
CA ARG A 47 5.74 2.99 -9.64
C ARG A 47 5.49 1.73 -8.83
N GLN A 48 6.55 1.16 -8.23
CA GLN A 48 6.42 0.00 -7.34
C GLN A 48 5.59 0.35 -6.09
N GLY A 49 5.84 1.51 -5.47
CA GLY A 49 5.08 2.00 -4.32
C GLY A 49 3.60 2.19 -4.64
N GLU A 50 3.27 2.79 -5.79
CA GLU A 50 1.88 2.95 -6.26
C GLU A 50 1.16 1.60 -6.40
N MET A 51 1.84 0.57 -6.92
CA MET A 51 1.29 -0.78 -7.01
C MET A 51 0.99 -1.38 -5.62
N HIS A 52 1.78 -1.05 -4.60
CA HIS A 52 1.53 -1.46 -3.22
C HIS A 52 0.36 -0.68 -2.61
N LEU A 53 0.27 0.64 -2.82
CA LEU A 53 -0.84 1.47 -2.34
C LEU A 53 -2.18 1.07 -2.97
N ASN A 54 -2.21 0.84 -4.29
CA ASN A 54 -3.41 0.37 -5.00
C ASN A 54 -3.95 -0.96 -4.46
N ARG A 55 -3.09 -1.81 -3.90
CA ARG A 55 -3.49 -3.07 -3.26
C ARG A 55 -4.05 -2.87 -1.85
N ILE A 56 -3.60 -1.83 -1.15
CA ILE A 56 -4.03 -1.54 0.23
C ILE A 56 -5.34 -0.74 0.24
N ASP A 57 -5.56 0.15 -0.74
CA ASP A 57 -6.75 1.03 -0.81
C ASP A 57 -8.05 0.37 -1.34
N GLN A 58 -8.04 -0.91 -1.72
CA GLN A 58 -9.24 -1.57 -2.26
C GLN A 58 -9.66 -2.85 -1.53
N GLN A 59 -9.34 -2.99 -0.24
CA GLN A 59 -10.13 -3.90 0.62
C GLN A 59 -11.39 -3.20 1.15
N SER A 60 -12.13 -2.57 0.24
CA SER A 60 -13.50 -2.17 0.53
C SER A 60 -14.34 -3.44 0.62
N PHE A 61 -15.04 -3.61 1.75
CA PHE A 61 -15.99 -4.69 1.92
C PHE A 61 -17.40 -4.10 1.95
N GLN A 62 -18.30 -4.69 1.18
CA GLN A 62 -19.71 -4.42 1.33
C GLN A 62 -20.21 -5.11 2.60
N LEU A 63 -20.74 -4.33 3.54
CA LEU A 63 -21.41 -4.82 4.73
C LEU A 63 -22.88 -5.10 4.41
N GLN A 64 -23.43 -6.17 5.01
CA GLN A 64 -24.87 -6.40 4.98
C GLN A 64 -25.54 -5.72 6.17
N LEU A 65 -26.71 -5.13 5.91
CA LEU A 65 -27.53 -4.46 6.90
C LEU A 65 -28.87 -5.17 7.06
N ASN A 66 -29.38 -5.20 8.28
CA ASN A 66 -30.78 -5.50 8.58
C ASN A 66 -31.68 -4.34 8.14
N PRO A 67 -33.01 -4.55 8.02
CA PRO A 67 -33.95 -3.47 7.67
C PRO A 67 -33.96 -2.28 8.63
N ASP A 68 -33.53 -2.48 9.87
CA ASP A 68 -33.39 -1.44 10.89
C ASP A 68 -32.06 -0.66 10.79
N GLY A 69 -31.20 -1.01 9.83
CA GLY A 69 -29.90 -0.40 9.61
C GLY A 69 -28.75 -1.00 10.42
N SER A 70 -29.00 -2.01 11.26
CA SER A 70 -27.94 -2.68 12.03
C SER A 70 -27.09 -3.61 11.15
N ILE A 71 -25.80 -3.76 11.46
CA ILE A 71 -24.87 -4.60 10.69
C ILE A 71 -25.10 -6.09 11.00
N ILE A 72 -25.22 -6.91 9.95
CA ILE A 72 -25.31 -8.37 10.09
C ILE A 72 -23.95 -8.94 10.47
N LYS A 73 -23.94 -9.80 11.50
CA LYS A 73 -22.74 -10.43 12.05
C LYS A 73 -22.82 -11.95 11.94
N ASP A 74 -21.67 -12.61 11.85
CA ASP A 74 -21.55 -14.07 11.89
C ASP A 74 -21.66 -14.61 13.32
N SER A 75 -21.54 -15.93 13.48
CA SER A 75 -21.60 -16.61 14.79
C SER A 75 -20.46 -16.24 15.74
N SER A 76 -19.39 -15.61 15.24
CA SER A 76 -18.29 -15.07 16.05
C SER A 76 -18.51 -13.61 16.45
N GLY A 77 -19.61 -13.00 16.01
CA GLY A 77 -19.93 -11.59 16.26
C GLY A 77 -19.19 -10.61 15.35
N GLN A 78 -18.50 -11.10 14.30
CA GLN A 78 -17.82 -10.25 13.33
C GLN A 78 -18.77 -9.86 12.20
N PRO A 79 -18.67 -8.62 11.67
CA PRO A 79 -19.46 -8.22 10.51
C PRO A 79 -19.24 -9.16 9.32
N ILE A 80 -20.32 -9.57 8.67
CA ILE A 80 -20.22 -10.32 7.41
C ILE A 80 -19.73 -9.35 6.34
N LYS A 81 -18.54 -9.63 5.79
CA LYS A 81 -17.86 -8.81 4.78
C LYS A 81 -17.96 -9.49 3.41
N HIS A 82 -18.46 -8.76 2.41
CA HIS A 82 -18.41 -9.19 1.01
C HIS A 82 -17.37 -8.38 0.24
N PRO A 83 -16.61 -8.97 -0.69
CA PRO A 83 -15.72 -8.20 -1.54
C PRO A 83 -16.50 -7.11 -2.30
N PHE A 84 -16.00 -5.87 -2.27
CA PHE A 84 -16.57 -4.81 -3.10
C PHE A 84 -16.10 -5.00 -4.55
N ILE A 85 -16.97 -5.55 -5.40
CA ILE A 85 -16.70 -5.72 -6.82
C ILE A 85 -17.34 -4.54 -7.55
N THR A 86 -16.53 -3.61 -8.06
CA THR A 86 -16.96 -2.61 -9.05
C THR A 86 -17.31 -3.36 -10.34
N ARG A 87 -18.55 -3.80 -10.48
CA ARG A 87 -19.05 -4.22 -11.79
C ARG A 87 -19.18 -2.96 -12.63
N GLU A 88 -18.39 -2.83 -13.69
CA GLU A 88 -18.73 -1.90 -14.77
C GLU A 88 -20.11 -2.29 -15.32
N PRO A 89 -21.02 -1.33 -15.57
CA PRO A 89 -22.29 -1.64 -16.22
C PRO A 89 -22.01 -2.12 -17.65
N VAL A 90 -22.53 -3.31 -17.98
CA VAL A 90 -22.60 -3.85 -19.35
C VAL A 90 -23.76 -3.20 -20.10
#